data_AF-A0ABD7KNJ6-F1
#
_entry.id   AF-A0ABD7KNJ6-F1
#
_cell.length_a   1.000
_cell.length_b   1.000
_cell.length_c   1.000
_cell.angle_alpha   90.00
_cell.angle_beta   90.00
_cell.angle_gamma   90.00
#
_symmetry.space_group_name_H-M   'P 1'
#
loop_
_entity.id
_entity.type
_entity.pdbx_description
1 polymer ?
#
loop_
_entity_poly.entity_id
_entity_poly.type
_entity_poly.pdbx_seq_one_letter_code
_entity_poly.pdbx_strand_id
1 'polypeptide(L)' 'MNEQELIAAVRPAGRYEVVTNDDGSFIVIPIPLEAILITRESLLQHAERFRNPDN' A
#
# COMPACT_ATOMS: atom_id res chain seq x y z
N MET A 1 21.27 -9.60 9.45
CA MET A 1 20.52 -8.75 8.51
C MET A 1 19.07 -8.78 8.94
N ASN A 2 18.48 -7.64 9.31
CA ASN A 2 17.08 -7.53 9.72
C ASN A 2 16.18 -7.20 8.51
N GLU A 3 14.87 -7.28 8.70
CA GLU A 3 13.86 -7.03 7.67
C GLU A 3 13.99 -5.61 7.06
N GLN A 4 14.29 -4.60 7.88
CA GLN A 4 14.46 -3.21 7.44
C GLN A 4 15.69 -3.05 6.53
N GLU A 5 16.78 -3.75 6.84
CA GLU A 5 18.01 -3.77 6.04
C GLU A 5 17.77 -4.46 4.68
N LEU A 6 16.99 -5.53 4.64
CA LEU A 6 16.64 -6.23 3.40
C LEU A 6 15.76 -5.35 2.49
N ILE A 7 14.71 -4.72 3.05
CA ILE A 7 13.84 -3.81 2.30
C ILE A 7 14.64 -2.63 1.74
N ALA A 8 15.57 -2.07 2.53
CA ALA A 8 16.44 -0.98 2.07
C ALA A 8 17.35 -1.40 0.91
N ALA A 9 17.76 -2.66 0.82
CA ALA A 9 18.63 -3.17 -0.23
C ALA A 9 17.92 -3.41 -1.57
N VAL A 10 16.62 -3.74 -1.55
CA VAL A 10 15.85 -4.09 -2.77
C VAL A 10 14.85 -3.02 -3.21
N ARG A 11 14.70 -1.92 -2.46
CA ARG A 11 13.71 -0.89 -2.79
C ARG A 11 14.01 -0.20 -4.12
N PRO A 12 13.01 -0.04 -5.01
CA PRO A 12 13.15 0.79 -6.18
C PRO A 12 13.21 2.28 -5.79
N ALA A 13 13.76 3.11 -6.67
CA ALA A 13 13.70 4.56 -6.50
C ALA A 13 12.25 5.05 -6.63
N GLY A 14 11.78 5.84 -5.66
CA GLY A 14 10.43 6.40 -5.67
C GLY A 14 9.48 5.70 -4.70
N ARG A 15 8.19 5.69 -5.05
CA ARG A 15 7.13 5.10 -4.21
C ARG A 15 7.05 3.59 -4.46
N TYR A 16 6.82 2.83 -3.41
CA TYR A 16 6.66 1.38 -3.49
C TYR A 16 5.79 0.86 -2.35
N GLU A 17 5.14 -0.27 -2.57
CA GLU A 17 4.45 -1.06 -1.56
C GLU A 17 5.31 -2.25 -1.17
N VAL A 18 5.29 -2.60 0.12
CA VAL A 18 5.93 -3.82 0.64
C VAL A 18 4.84 -4.75 1.11
N VAL A 19 4.75 -5.92 0.51
CA VAL A 19 3.78 -6.97 0.86
C VAL A 19 4.52 -8.08 1.58
N THR A 20 4.08 -8.39 2.79
CA THR A 20 4.57 -9.53 3.57
C THR A 20 3.65 -10.72 3.37
N ASN A 21 4.21 -11.86 2.98
CA ASN A 21 3.48 -13.12 2.87
C ASN A 21 3.50 -13.88 4.21
N ASP A 22 2.59 -14.84 4.36
CA ASP A 22 2.46 -15.65 5.59
C ASP A 22 3.71 -16.49 5.90
N ASP A 23 4.53 -16.79 4.89
CA ASP A 23 5.80 -17.51 5.02
C ASP A 23 6.99 -16.62 5.44
N GLY A 24 6.74 -15.32 5.67
CA GLY A 24 7.75 -14.34 6.03
C GLY A 24 8.59 -13.85 4.85
N SER A 25 8.21 -14.18 3.61
CA SER A 25 8.78 -13.55 2.41
C SER A 25 8.15 -12.19 2.14
N PHE A 26 8.86 -11.35 1.37
CA PHE A 26 8.39 -10.01 1.03
C PHE A 26 8.51 -9.74 -0.46
N ILE A 27 7.56 -8.96 -0.98
CA ILE A 27 7.56 -8.48 -2.36
C ILE A 27 7.53 -6.95 -2.31
N VAL A 28 8.41 -6.30 -3.08
CA VAL A 28 8.41 -4.84 -3.26
C VAL A 28 7.82 -4.50 -4.61
N ILE A 29 6.70 -3.78 -4.61
CA ILE A 29 5.94 -3.42 -5.81
C ILE A 29 6.14 -1.93 -6.06
N PRO A 30 6.77 -1.52 -7.18
CA PRO A 30 6.92 -0.10 -7.51
C PRO A 30 5.56 0.53 -7.79
N ILE A 31 5.34 1.73 -7.26
CA ILE A 31 4.12 2.51 -7.47
C ILE A 31 4.41 3.62 -8.49
N PRO A 32 3.62 3.73 -9.57
CA PRO A 32 3.75 4.82 -10.54
C PRO A 32 3.63 6.20 -9.88
N LEU A 33 4.35 7.20 -10.38
CA LEU A 33 4.36 8.54 -9.77
C LEU A 33 2.99 9.24 -9.89
N GLU A 34 2.27 8.93 -10.97
CA GLU A 34 0.92 9.38 -11.29
C GLU A 34 -0.18 8.65 -10.51
N ALA A 35 0.17 7.59 -9.76
CA ALA A 35 -0.80 6.87 -8.94
C ALA A 35 -1.33 7.78 -7.82
N ILE A 36 -2.66 7.83 -7.71
CA ILE A 36 -3.35 8.47 -6.59
C ILE A 36 -3.37 7.47 -5.44
N LEU A 37 -2.76 7.84 -4.32
CA LEU A 37 -2.80 7.05 -3.10
C LEU A 37 -3.97 7.52 -2.24
N ILE A 38 -4.87 6.60 -1.92
CA ILE A 38 -5.97 6.83 -0.98
C ILE A 38 -5.74 5.95 0.24
N THR A 39 -5.85 6.54 1.44
CA THR A 39 -5.78 5.75 2.67
C THR A 39 -7.07 4.96 2.84
N ARG A 40 -7.01 3.88 3.62
CA ARG A 40 -8.21 3.09 3.95
C ARG A 40 -9.25 3.96 4.65
N GLU A 41 -8.83 4.84 5.54
CA GLU A 41 -9.70 5.76 6.27
C GLU A 41 -10.40 6.73 5.31
N SER A 42 -9.67 7.32 4.37
CA SER A 42 -10.27 8.19 3.34
C SER A 42 -11.25 7.41 2.46
N LEU A 43 -10.91 6.18 2.07
CA LEU A 43 -11.82 5.31 1.33
C LEU A 43 -13.12 5.06 2.10
N LEU A 44 -13.04 4.74 3.39
CA LEU A 44 -14.21 4.49 4.24
C LEU A 44 -15.08 5.75 4.38
N GLN A 45 -14.48 6.91 4.64
CA GLN A 45 -15.22 8.17 4.75
C GLN A 45 -15.95 8.52 3.44
N HIS A 46 -15.31 8.30 2.30
CA HIS A 46 -15.95 8.50 1.00
C HIS A 46 -17.06 7.48 0.76
N ALA A 47 -16.82 6.20 1.04
CA ALA A 47 -17.81 5.15 0.89
C ALA A 47 -19.06 5.42 1.74
N GLU A 48 -18.91 5.89 2.98
CA GLU A 48 -20.02 6.30 3.85
C GLU A 48 -20.78 7.52 3.29
N ARG A 49 -20.05 8.53 2.83
CA ARG A 49 -20.66 9.76 2.28
C ARG A 49 -21.47 9.51 1.01
N PHE A 50 -21.05 8.57 0.17
CA PHE A 50 -21.72 8.23 -1.09
C PHE A 50 -22.61 6.98 -0.97
N ARG A 51 -22.79 6.46 0.25
CA ARG A 51 -23.69 5.33 0.48
C ARG A 51 -25.13 5.79 0.26
N ASN A 52 -25.84 5.13 -0.64
CA ASN A 52 -27.23 5.44 -0.92
C ASN A 52 -28.06 5.10 0.34
N PRO A 53 -28.82 6.04 0.93
CA PRO A 53 -29.57 5.77 2.17
C PRO A 53 -30.75 4.80 1.99
N ASP A 54 -31.11 4.47 0.75
CA ASP A 54 -32.28 3.65 0.40
C ASP A 54 -31.99 2.15 0.12
N ASN A 55 -30.82 1.63 0.53
CA ASN A 55 -30.40 0.25 0.23
C ASN A 55 -30.31 -0.63 1.48
#